data_AF-A2F525-F1
#
_entry.id   AF-A2F525-F1
#
_cell.length_a   1.000
_cell.length_b   1.000
_cell.length_c   1.000
_cell.angle_alpha   90.00
_cell.angle_beta   90.00
_cell.angle_gamma   90.00
#
_symmetry.space_group_name_H-M   'P 1'
#
loop_
_entity.id
_entity.type
_entity.pdbx_description
1 polymer ?
#
loop_
_entity_poly.entity_id
_entity_poly.type
_entity_poly.pdbx_seq_one_letter_code
_entity_poly.pdbx_strand_id
1 'polypeptide(L)'
;MIDIPSRYEYFLSIGSNINEICISPLQYAAYKNNKEIAELLISHSACVNQNNYYGRTPIHDAAEYNSKETAELLISHGANITDKGIDGKTALHIAVLLLLFKC
;
A
#
# COMPACT_ATOMS: atom_id res chain seq x y z
N MET A 1 3.33 -3.16 22.53
CA MET A 1 4.15 -2.99 21.31
C MET A 1 4.21 -4.35 20.65
N ILE A 2 3.46 -4.54 19.57
CA ILE A 2 3.46 -5.83 18.85
C ILE A 2 4.70 -5.80 17.98
N ASP A 3 5.62 -6.74 18.17
CA ASP A 3 6.80 -6.88 17.34
C ASP A 3 6.38 -7.45 15.97
N ILE A 4 6.05 -6.54 15.06
CA ILE A 4 5.58 -6.84 13.69
C ILE A 4 6.61 -7.69 12.91
N PRO A 5 7.94 -7.47 13.04
CA PRO A 5 8.95 -8.33 12.42
C PRO A 5 8.81 -9.82 12.77
N SER A 6 8.68 -10.16 14.05
CA SER A 6 8.60 -11.57 14.48
C SER A 6 7.28 -12.24 14.09
N ARG A 7 6.18 -11.48 14.00
CA ARG A 7 4.91 -12.00 13.46
C ARG A 7 4.97 -12.23 11.95
N TYR A 8 5.63 -11.35 11.20
CA TYR A 8 5.80 -11.47 9.75
C TYR A 8 6.62 -12.72 9.38
N GLU A 9 7.78 -12.90 10.02
CA GLU A 9 8.62 -14.10 9.93
C GLU A 9 7.84 -15.38 10.27
N TYR A 10 7.02 -15.32 11.33
CA TYR A 10 6.17 -16.44 11.72
C TYR A 10 5.15 -16.81 10.64
N PHE A 11 4.44 -15.85 10.04
CA PHE A 11 3.46 -16.14 8.98
C PHE A 11 4.12 -16.66 7.68
N LEU A 12 5.33 -16.20 7.35
CA LEU A 12 6.12 -16.78 6.26
C LEU A 12 6.50 -18.24 6.54
N SER A 13 6.89 -18.54 7.79
CA SER A 13 7.33 -19.89 8.19
C SER A 13 6.24 -20.96 8.11
N ILE A 14 4.96 -20.57 8.27
CA ILE A 14 3.81 -21.49 8.21
C ILE A 14 3.28 -21.71 6.78
N GLY A 15 3.98 -21.21 5.76
CA GLY A 15 3.64 -21.45 4.35
C GLY A 15 2.54 -20.55 3.80
N SER A 16 2.27 -19.39 4.43
CA SER A 16 1.41 -18.38 3.82
C SER A 16 2.02 -17.96 2.47
N ASN A 17 1.20 -18.00 1.41
CA ASN A 17 1.65 -17.69 0.06
C ASN A 17 2.09 -16.22 0.00
N ILE A 18 3.36 -15.96 -0.31
CA ILE A 18 3.95 -14.62 -0.43
C ILE A 18 3.08 -13.67 -1.26
N ASN A 19 2.32 -14.19 -2.23
CA ASN A 19 1.43 -13.40 -3.09
C ASN A 19 0.15 -12.91 -2.37
N GLU A 20 -0.40 -13.65 -1.40
CA GLU A 20 -1.48 -13.15 -0.53
C GLU A 20 -0.95 -12.17 0.53
N ILE A 21 0.30 -12.36 0.95
CA ILE A 21 1.01 -11.49 1.90
C ILE A 21 1.49 -10.20 1.24
N CYS A 22 1.71 -10.13 -0.07
CA CYS A 22 2.13 -8.88 -0.72
C CYS A 22 1.01 -7.84 -0.79
N ILE A 23 -0.25 -8.28 -0.88
CA ILE A 23 -1.40 -7.41 -1.19
C ILE A 23 -1.85 -6.63 0.05
N SER A 24 -2.08 -7.32 1.16
CA SER A 24 -2.78 -6.73 2.32
C SER A 24 -1.90 -5.85 3.24
N PRO A 25 -0.66 -6.22 3.60
CA PRO A 25 0.14 -5.49 4.57
C PRO A 25 0.65 -4.14 4.06
N LEU A 26 1.09 -4.05 2.80
CA LEU A 26 1.62 -2.79 2.25
C LEU A 26 0.49 -1.79 2.00
N GLN A 27 -0.68 -2.25 1.54
CA GLN A 27 -1.90 -1.46 1.47
C GLN A 27 -2.37 -1.01 2.87
N TYR A 28 -2.29 -1.88 3.88
CA TYR A 28 -2.63 -1.49 5.24
C TYR A 28 -1.66 -0.45 5.82
N ALA A 29 -0.37 -0.58 5.53
CA ALA A 29 0.63 0.43 5.90
C ALA A 29 0.37 1.77 5.19
N ALA A 30 -0.05 1.74 3.92
CA ALA A 30 -0.50 2.91 3.19
C ALA A 30 -1.76 3.53 3.81
N TYR A 31 -2.78 2.74 4.12
CA TYR A 31 -3.99 3.18 4.83
C TYR A 31 -3.69 3.84 6.18
N LYS A 32 -2.74 3.29 6.94
CA LYS A 32 -2.36 3.80 8.27
C LYS A 32 -1.28 4.88 8.24
N ASN A 33 -0.80 5.28 7.07
CA ASN A 33 0.35 6.16 6.92
C ASN A 33 1.58 5.70 7.73
N ASN A 34 1.77 4.39 7.86
CA ASN A 34 2.87 3.82 8.63
C ASN A 34 4.06 3.54 7.72
N LYS A 35 4.92 4.56 7.58
CA LYS A 35 6.13 4.50 6.75
C LYS A 35 7.11 3.41 7.20
N GLU A 36 7.30 3.22 8.50
CA GLU A 36 8.26 2.25 9.05
C GLU A 36 7.89 0.81 8.69
N ILE A 37 6.60 0.46 8.81
CA ILE A 37 6.10 -0.85 8.37
C ILE A 37 6.21 -0.98 6.85
N ALA A 38 5.89 0.08 6.10
CA ALA A 38 6.00 0.05 4.64
C ALA A 38 7.46 -0.17 4.19
N GLU A 39 8.44 0.48 4.84
CA GLU A 39 9.88 0.28 4.60
C GLU A 39 10.28 -1.17 4.86
N LEU A 40 9.87 -1.73 6.01
CA LEU A 40 10.14 -3.12 6.36
C LEU A 40 9.54 -4.09 5.32
N LEU A 41 8.32 -3.86 4.87
CA LEU A 41 7.68 -4.72 3.88
C LEU A 41 8.39 -4.64 2.53
N ILE A 42 8.75 -3.43 2.07
CA ILE A 42 9.46 -3.23 0.81
C ILE A 42 10.86 -3.86 0.88
N SER A 43 11.56 -3.78 2.03
CA SER A 43 12.87 -4.43 2.20
C SER A 43 12.77 -5.97 2.13
N HIS A 44 11.61 -6.53 2.45
CA HIS A 44 11.29 -7.96 2.29
C HIS A 44 10.65 -8.28 0.94
N SER A 45 10.91 -7.45 -0.09
CA SER A 45 10.45 -7.66 -1.46
C SER A 45 8.92 -7.61 -1.66
N ALA A 46 8.20 -6.85 -0.83
CA ALA A 46 6.78 -6.62 -1.05
C ALA A 46 6.52 -5.96 -2.41
N CYS A 47 5.47 -6.42 -3.11
CA CYS A 47 5.12 -5.92 -4.43
C CYS A 47 4.46 -4.53 -4.37
N VAL A 48 5.26 -3.48 -4.60
CA VAL A 48 4.83 -2.06 -4.56
C VAL A 48 3.66 -1.74 -5.51
N ASN A 49 3.59 -2.43 -6.66
CA ASN A 49 2.60 -2.18 -7.71
C ASN A 49 1.49 -3.25 -7.80
N GLN A 50 1.44 -4.19 -6.87
CA GLN A 50 0.42 -5.23 -6.91
C GLN A 50 -0.96 -4.62 -6.64
N ASN A 51 -1.92 -5.00 -7.48
CA ASN A 51 -3.32 -4.63 -7.34
C ASN A 51 -4.07 -5.65 -6.49
N ASN A 52 -5.00 -5.17 -5.66
CA ASN A 52 -5.97 -6.03 -4.97
C ASN A 52 -7.16 -6.36 -5.88
N TYR A 53 -8.13 -7.11 -5.35
CA TYR A 53 -9.37 -7.48 -6.06
C TYR A 53 -10.20 -6.28 -6.57
N TYR A 54 -9.95 -5.08 -6.04
CA TYR A 54 -10.56 -3.82 -6.48
C TYR A 54 -9.68 -3.05 -7.48
N GLY A 55 -8.61 -3.66 -8.01
CA GLY A 55 -7.66 -3.01 -8.91
C GLY A 55 -6.79 -1.94 -8.22
N ARG A 56 -6.86 -1.80 -6.90
CA ARG A 56 -6.15 -0.74 -6.17
C ARG A 56 -4.74 -1.20 -5.81
N THR A 57 -3.79 -0.30 -5.98
CA THR A 57 -2.41 -0.44 -5.52
C THR A 57 -2.20 0.33 -4.21
N PRO A 58 -1.12 0.09 -3.45
CA PRO A 58 -0.82 0.85 -2.22
C PRO A 58 -0.88 2.37 -2.39
N ILE A 59 -0.54 2.89 -3.58
CA ILE A 59 -0.60 4.34 -3.82
C ILE A 59 -2.02 4.89 -4.00
N HIS A 60 -2.98 4.06 -4.43
CA HIS A 60 -4.39 4.45 -4.45
C HIS A 60 -4.91 4.62 -3.01
N ASP A 61 -4.53 3.73 -2.10
CA ASP A 61 -4.90 3.83 -0.68
C ASP A 61 -4.20 5.00 -0.01
N ALA A 62 -2.90 5.20 -0.28
CA ALA A 62 -2.19 6.37 0.26
C ALA A 62 -2.85 7.69 -0.17
N ALA A 63 -3.33 7.78 -1.41
CA ALA A 63 -4.07 8.93 -1.92
C ALA A 63 -5.43 9.11 -1.26
N GLU A 64 -6.21 8.04 -1.06
CA GLU A 64 -7.52 8.10 -0.41
C GLU A 64 -7.43 8.58 1.04
N TYR A 65 -6.43 8.08 1.76
CA TYR A 65 -6.28 8.32 3.19
C TYR A 65 -5.32 9.47 3.53
N ASN A 66 -4.91 10.26 2.53
CA ASN A 66 -3.98 11.38 2.71
C ASN A 66 -2.68 10.97 3.45
N SER A 67 -2.19 9.78 3.13
CA SER A 67 -1.03 9.16 3.79
C SER A 67 0.26 9.56 3.08
N LYS A 68 0.66 10.80 3.32
CA LYS A 68 1.73 11.48 2.58
C LYS A 68 3.09 10.76 2.71
N GLU A 69 3.48 10.41 3.91
CA GLU A 69 4.78 9.82 4.22
C GLU A 69 4.93 8.44 3.55
N THR A 70 3.87 7.62 3.61
CA THR A 70 3.87 6.34 2.90
C THR A 70 3.79 6.52 1.39
N ALA A 71 3.06 7.52 0.87
CA ALA A 71 3.02 7.82 -0.56
C ALA A 71 4.41 8.20 -1.11
N GLU A 72 5.15 9.06 -0.42
CA GLU A 72 6.51 9.44 -0.79
C GLU A 72 7.45 8.23 -0.82
N LEU A 73 7.34 7.34 0.16
CA LEU A 73 8.10 6.10 0.20
C LEU A 73 7.76 5.17 -0.98
N LEU A 74 6.48 4.98 -1.27
CA LEU A 74 6.05 4.14 -2.38
C LEU A 74 6.57 4.68 -3.72
N ILE A 75 6.50 6.00 -3.93
CA ILE A 75 7.04 6.66 -5.13
C ILE A 75 8.55 6.44 -5.25
N SER A 76 9.31 6.59 -4.15
CA SER A 76 10.76 6.39 -4.18
C SER A 76 11.16 4.95 -4.49
N HIS A 77 10.28 3.98 -4.24
CA HIS A 77 10.46 2.57 -4.56
C HIS A 77 9.75 2.13 -5.86
N GLY A 78 9.41 3.08 -6.73
CA GLY A 78 8.92 2.77 -8.08
C GLY A 78 7.41 2.48 -8.17
N ALA A 79 6.60 3.02 -7.26
CA ALA A 79 5.16 2.95 -7.37
C ALA A 79 4.66 3.63 -8.66
N ASN A 80 3.80 2.94 -9.40
CA ASN A 80 3.18 3.47 -10.60
C ASN A 80 1.98 4.37 -10.23
N ILE A 81 2.17 5.67 -10.39
CA ILE A 81 1.14 6.69 -10.13
C ILE A 81 0.11 6.80 -11.26
N THR A 82 0.37 6.17 -12.41
CA THR A 82 -0.47 6.25 -13.61
C THR A 82 -1.41 5.07 -13.77
N ASP A 83 -1.22 4.01 -12.98
CA ASP A 83 -2.11 2.85 -12.99
C ASP A 83 -3.53 3.26 -12.61
N LYS A 84 -4.48 2.64 -13.30
CA LYS A 84 -5.90 2.86 -13.09
C LYS A 84 -6.47 1.70 -12.28
N GLY A 85 -7.19 2.04 -11.21
CA GLY A 85 -8.01 1.10 -10.47
C GLY A 85 -9.17 0.55 -11.30
N ILE A 86 -9.96 -0.34 -10.70
CA ILE A 86 -11.11 -0.98 -11.40
C ILE A 86 -12.16 0.03 -11.86
N ASP A 87 -12.23 1.19 -11.22
CA ASP A 87 -13.11 2.30 -11.57
C ASP A 87 -12.50 3.26 -12.59
N GLY A 88 -11.35 2.91 -13.18
CA GLY A 88 -10.63 3.72 -14.15
C GLY A 88 -9.91 4.94 -13.54
N LYS A 89 -9.93 5.10 -12.21
CA LYS A 89 -9.30 6.23 -11.52
C LYS A 89 -7.85 5.93 -11.20
N THR A 90 -7.00 6.95 -11.32
CA THR A 90 -5.62 6.91 -10.81
C THR A 90 -5.60 7.40 -9.36
N ALA A 91 -4.48 7.20 -8.66
CA ALA A 91 -4.25 7.77 -7.34
C ALA A 91 -4.53 9.29 -7.29
N LEU A 92 -4.14 10.04 -8.33
CA LEU A 92 -4.42 11.47 -8.41
C LEU A 92 -5.91 11.78 -8.54
N HIS A 93 -6.65 11.00 -9.35
CA HIS A 93 -8.11 11.17 -9.45
C HIS A 93 -8.78 10.97 -8.09
N ILE A 94 -8.37 9.95 -7.33
CA ILE A 94 -8.90 9.69 -5.98
C ILE A 94 -8.61 10.87 -5.04
N ALA A 95 -7.36 11.35 -4.99
CA ALA A 95 -6.98 12.47 -4.14
C ALA A 95 -7.80 13.74 -4.42
N VAL A 96 -7.95 14.10 -5.70
CA VAL A 96 -8.72 15.29 -6.11
C VAL A 96 -10.21 15.13 -5.84
N LEU A 97 -10.77 13.94 -6.13
CA LEU A 97 -12.19 13.66 -5.89
C LEU A 97 -12.56 13.87 -4.41
N LEU A 98 -11.73 13.39 -3.50
CA LEU A 98 -11.98 13.50 -2.05
C LEU A 98 -11.84 14.92 -1.53
N LEU A 99 -11.01 15.76 -2.16
CA LEU A 99 -10.94 17.19 -1.83
C LEU A 99 -12.22 17.93 -2.20
N LEU A 100 -12.89 17.52 -3.28
CA LEU A 100 -14.14 18.14 -3.76
C LEU A 100 -15.38 17.76 -2.94
N PHE A 101 -15.37 16.59 -2.28
CA PHE A 101 -16.49 16.11 -1.45
C PHE A 101 -16.32 16.36 0.05
N LYS A 102 -15.20 16.91 0.50
CA LYS A 102 -14.94 17.26 1.91
C LYS A 102 -15.35 18.70 2.28
N CYS A 103 -16.21 19.34 1.49
CA CYS A 103 -16.78 20.66 1.80
C CYS A 103 -18.03 20.55 2.69
#